data_AF-A0A9W6FTR1-F1
#
_entry.id   AF-A0A9W6FTR1-F1
#
_cell.length_a   1.000
_cell.length_b   1.000
_cell.length_c   1.000
_cell.angle_alpha   90.00
_cell.angle_beta   90.00
_cell.angle_gamma   90.00
#
_symmetry.space_group_name_H-M   'P 1'
#
loop_
_entity.id
_entity.type
_entity.pdbx_description
1 polymer ?
#
loop_
_entity_poly.entity_id
_entity_poly.type
_entity_poly.pdbx_seq_one_letter_code
_entity_poly.pdbx_strand_id
1 'polypeptide(L)' 'MKYLLHFKCDVCGWKWSVYCESMISALNSIADEGCPKQCGNFGKIYLMGHEKTEDNTLLEMIGCGIGAVCKF' A
#
# COMPACT_ATOMS: atom_id res chain seq x y z
N MET A 1 -13.63 -0.03 12.20
CA MET A 1 -12.57 -1.03 12.53
C MET A 1 -11.25 -0.44 12.09
N LYS A 2 -10.16 -0.51 12.87
CA LYS A 2 -8.84 0.00 12.45
C LYS A 2 -8.02 -1.12 11.78
N TYR A 3 -7.27 -0.77 10.73
CA TYR A 3 -6.31 -1.60 10.00
C TYR A 3 -4.95 -0.91 10.03
N LEU A 4 -3.87 -1.69 10.05
CA LEU A 4 -2.52 -1.22 9.80
C LEU A 4 -2.04 -1.88 8.51
N LEU A 5 -1.73 -1.08 7.49
CA LEU A 5 -1.25 -1.54 6.19
C LEU A 5 0.23 -1.17 6.04
N HIS A 6 1.04 -2.10 5.52
CA HIS A 6 2.48 -1.88 5.31
C HIS A 6 2.78 -1.78 3.83
N PHE A 7 3.54 -0.77 3.43
CA PHE A 7 3.87 -0.49 2.04
C PHE A 7 5.38 -0.46 1.79
N LYS A 8 5.78 -0.73 0.55
CA LYS A 8 7.13 -0.54 0.06
C LYS A 8 7.12 0.12 -1.31
N CYS A 9 7.91 1.19 -1.48
CA CYS A 9 8.16 1.79 -2.78
C CYS A 9 9.18 0.95 -3.57
N ASP A 10 8.90 0.66 -4.84
CA ASP A 10 9.82 -0.06 -5.73
C ASP A 10 11.06 0.78 -6.08
N VAL A 11 10.90 2.09 -6.26
CA VAL A 11 11.96 2.98 -6.74
C VAL A 11 13.02 3.24 -5.66
N CYS A 12 12.60 3.70 -4.49
CA CYS A 12 13.54 4.08 -3.42
C CYS A 12 13.66 3.04 -2.31
N GLY A 13 12.88 1.95 -2.36
CA GLY A 13 12.86 0.93 -1.31
C GLY A 13 12.25 1.38 0.02
N TRP A 14 11.75 2.61 0.11
CA TRP A 14 11.16 3.16 1.34
C TRP A 14 9.99 2.31 1.80
N LYS A 15 9.94 2.02 3.10
CA LYS A 15 8.88 1.25 3.73
C LYS A 15 8.15 2.13 4.75
N TRP A 16 6.84 2.06 4.77
CA TRP A 16 6.02 2.79 5.73
C TRP A 16 4.74 2.04 6.05
N SER A 17 4.06 2.48 7.10
CA SER A 17 2.81 1.89 7.55
C SER A 17 1.73 2.98 7.66
N VAL A 18 0.49 2.63 7.33
CA VAL A 18 -0.66 3.54 7.42
C VAL A 18 -1.75 2.90 8.26
N TYR A 19 -2.21 3.63 9.28
CA TYR A 19 -3.43 3.28 10.00
C TYR A 19 -4.64 3.80 9.22
N CYS A 20 -5.60 2.94 8.93
CA CYS A 20 -6.82 3.34 8.24
C CYS A 20 -8.06 2.62 8.79
N GLU A 21 -9.24 3.18 8.50
CA GLU A 21 -10.51 2.55 8.84
C GLU A 21 -11.12 1.76 7.68
N SER A 22 -10.60 1.98 6.47
CA SER A 22 -10.98 1.30 5.22
C SER A 22 -9.74 1.03 4.37
N MET A 23 -9.53 -0.24 4.03
CA MET A 23 -8.38 -0.67 3.22
C MET A 23 -8.48 -0.15 1.79
N ILE A 24 -9.66 -0.25 1.17
CA ILE A 24 -9.90 0.24 -0.21
C ILE A 24 -9.61 1.74 -0.29
N SER A 25 -10.10 2.51 0.68
CA SER A 25 -9.83 3.95 0.72
C SER A 25 -8.34 4.22 0.85
N ALA A 26 -7.63 3.50 1.72
CA ALA A 26 -6.19 3.69 1.90
C ALA A 26 -5.39 3.32 0.65
N LEU A 27 -5.76 2.25 -0.06
CA LEU A 27 -5.09 1.85 -1.30
C LEU A 27 -5.29 2.90 -2.40
N ASN A 28 -6.51 3.43 -2.54
CA ASN A 28 -6.79 4.51 -3.49
C ASN A 28 -5.99 5.77 -3.13
N SER A 29 -5.98 6.19 -1.85
CA SER A 29 -5.18 7.31 -1.40
C SER A 29 -3.68 7.12 -1.70
N ILE A 30 -3.13 5.92 -1.49
CA ILE A 30 -1.72 5.65 -1.80
C ILE A 30 -1.45 5.62 -3.31
N ALA A 31 -2.41 5.20 -4.14
CA ALA A 31 -2.28 5.30 -5.59
C ALA A 31 -2.25 6.77 -6.05
N ASP A 32 -3.09 7.61 -5.45
CA ASP A 32 -3.19 9.04 -5.77
C ASP A 32 -2.01 9.85 -5.23
N GLU A 33 -1.62 9.65 -3.97
CA GLU A 33 -0.56 10.40 -3.28
C GLU A 33 0.84 9.88 -3.62
N GLY A 34 0.96 8.60 -3.91
CA GLY A 34 2.23 7.99 -4.26
C GLY A 34 3.19 7.76 -3.08
N CYS A 35 4.49 7.72 -3.38
CA CYS A 35 5.51 7.46 -2.36
C CYS A 35 5.70 8.72 -1.48
N PRO A 36 5.62 8.62 -0.14
CA PRO A 36 5.79 9.79 0.75
C PRO A 36 7.15 10.49 0.64
N LYS A 37 8.17 9.79 0.12
CA LYS A 37 9.50 10.37 -0.12
C LYS A 37 9.58 11.15 -1.43
N GLN A 38 8.51 11.21 -2.21
CA GLN A 38 8.42 11.94 -3.48
C GLN A 38 9.62 11.66 -4.39
N CYS A 39 9.96 10.39 -4.57
CA CYS A 39 11.19 9.96 -5.24
C CYS A 39 11.23 10.22 -6.77
N GLY A 40 10.30 11.03 -7.31
CA GLY A 40 10.39 11.65 -8.64
C GLY A 40 10.33 10.71 -9.85
N ASN A 41 10.05 9.42 -9.66
CA ASN A 41 9.98 8.42 -10.74
C ASN A 41 8.71 7.58 -10.64
N PHE A 42 8.13 7.22 -11.79
CA PHE A 42 7.01 6.28 -11.88
C PHE A 42 7.43 4.93 -11.27
N GLY A 43 6.77 4.55 -10.18
CA GLY A 43 7.08 3.35 -9.44
C GLY A 43 5.82 2.68 -8.93
N LYS A 44 5.88 1.36 -8.73
CA LYS A 44 4.83 0.60 -8.03
C LYS A 44 5.04 0.72 -6.52
N ILE A 45 3.95 0.84 -5.77
CA ILE A 45 3.95 0.74 -4.32
C ILE A 45 3.33 -0.60 -3.94
N TYR A 46 4.12 -1.48 -3.36
CA TYR A 46 3.67 -2.82 -2.96
C TYR A 46 3.05 -2.79 -1.57
N LEU A 47 1.86 -3.37 -1.43
CA LEU A 47 1.34 -3.74 -0.12
C LEU A 47 2.10 -4.99 0.38
N MET A 48 2.84 -4.82 1.46
CA MET A 48 3.71 -5.84 2.05
C MET A 48 3.00 -6.71 3.09
N GLY A 49 1.92 -6.22 3.70
CA GLY A 49 1.20 -6.94 4.74
C GLY A 49 0.26 -6.06 5.55
N HIS A 50 -0.39 -6.68 6.54
CA HIS A 50 -1.31 -6.05 7.49
C HIS A 50 -1.37 -6.81 8.82
N GLU A 51 -1.77 -6.15 9.91
CA GLU A 51 -1.84 -6.74 11.25
C GLU A 51 -3.22 -7.33 11.63
N LYS A 52 -4.06 -7.75 10.67
CA LYS A 52 -5.38 -8.33 10.98
C LYS A 52 -5.60 -9.69 10.31
N THR A 53 -5.68 -10.75 11.11
CA THR A 53 -5.56 -12.14 10.65
C THR A 53 -6.81 -12.74 9.98
N GLU A 54 -7.93 -12.04 9.84
CA GLU A 54 -9.21 -12.67 9.47
C GLU A 54 -9.77 -12.31 8.07
N ASP A 55 -9.08 -11.49 7.27
CA ASP A 55 -9.62 -11.04 5.99
C ASP A 55 -9.00 -11.80 4.80
N ASN A 56 -9.64 -12.91 4.40
CA ASN A 56 -9.25 -13.74 3.25
C ASN A 56 -9.02 -12.91 1.97
N THR A 57 -9.80 -11.84 1.80
CA THR A 57 -9.69 -10.91 0.67
C THR A 57 -8.29 -10.29 0.59
N LEU A 58 -7.66 -9.99 1.74
CA LEU A 58 -6.34 -9.34 1.73
C LEU A 58 -5.21 -10.32 1.45
N LEU A 59 -5.32 -11.57 1.89
CA LEU A 59 -4.38 -12.63 1.51
C LEU A 59 -4.40 -12.86 -0.01
N GLU A 60 -5.59 -12.78 -0.65
CA GLU A 60 -5.71 -12.79 -2.10
C GLU A 60 -5.07 -11.55 -2.74
N MET A 61 -5.26 -10.35 -2.18
CA MET A 61 -4.65 -9.12 -2.69
C MET A 61 -3.11 -9.11 -2.55
N ILE A 62 -2.57 -9.63 -1.45
CA ILE A 62 -1.13 -9.82 -1.23
C ILE A 62 -0.60 -10.89 -2.20
N GLY A 63 -1.30 -12.01 -2.35
CA GLY A 63 -0.95 -13.10 -3.29
C GLY A 63 -0.99 -12.66 -4.76
N CYS A 64 -1.88 -11.73 -5.10
CA CYS A 64 -1.96 -11.11 -6.44
C CYS A 64 -0.89 -10.03 -6.66
N GLY A 65 -0.08 -9.69 -5.65
CA GLY A 65 0.96 -8.67 -5.77
C GLY A 65 0.40 -7.30 -6.14
N ILE A 66 -0.74 -6.91 -5.54
CA ILE A 66 -1.37 -5.62 -5.85
C ILE A 66 -0.41 -4.48 -5.48
N GLY A 67 0.15 -3.89 -6.52
CA GLY A 67 0.91 -2.65 -6.46
C GLY A 67 -0.02 -1.47 -6.75
N ALA A 68 -0.11 -0.50 -5.85
CA ALA A 68 -0.72 0.78 -6.18
C ALA A 68 0.21 1.52 -7.15
N VAL A 69 -0.37 2.06 -8.24
CA VAL A 69 0.37 2.86 -9.23
C VAL A 69 0.43 4.29 -8.73
N CYS A 70 1.63 4.79 -8.45
CA CYS A 70 1.86 6.19 -8.15
C CYS A 70 1.72 7.03 -9.43
N LYS A 71 0.88 8.07 -9.42
CA LYS A 71 0.89 9.12 -10.45
C LYS A 71 1.61 10.37 -9.91
N PHE A 72 2.20 11.14 -10.82
CA PHE A 72 2.62 12.52 -10.60
C PHE A 72 1.63 13.43 -11.32
#